data_AF-A0A3R6IYB3-F1
#
_entry.id   AF-A0A3R6IYB3-F1
#
_cell.length_a   1.000
_cell.length_b   1.000
_cell.length_c   1.000
_cell.angle_alpha   90.00
_cell.angle_beta   90.00
_cell.angle_gamma   90.00
#
_symmetry.space_group_name_H-M   'P 1'
#
loop_
_entity.id
_entity.type
_entity.pdbx_description
1 polymer ?
#
loop_
_entity_poly.entity_id
_entity_poly.type
_entity_poly.pdbx_seq_one_letter_code
_entity_poly.pdbx_strand_id
1 'polypeptide(L)'
;MTIDGKDIYTEWGCTLLEGSFDTLLKYPKRKAVKYNNWAEADGIDPDLSIVEFEPKTVKMEFLMKADTLEMFWFRYRKFINDLSAPGYREFDLIPGMTNRLRFNAGTAYDKFVPFNAGENLSVFELSFIEDNHSVFPATPSGGINLRGDYSINGIDFADFGIGSDDKQEDILKYPAIKTPFTDGRTIDLSTIKTQHKEIKLSLWMLAGSAEEFLNNYRAFFTQLTGAGTQSLYIKSLEAATQVYYTDCPSYKVEVWRETDIAVRFTISFVVPVVTWVDTGGVTRYRVLMDKELGLLADENGRIIVFN
;
A
#
# COMPACT_ATOMS: atom_id res chain seq x y z
N MET A 1 2.42 15.16 19.96
CA MET A 1 3.10 13.93 19.47
C MET A 1 4.03 13.49 20.57
N THR A 2 3.99 12.23 20.97
CA THR A 2 4.81 11.74 22.09
C THR A 2 5.62 10.50 21.69
N ILE A 3 6.75 10.31 22.36
CA ILE A 3 7.53 9.07 22.34
C ILE A 3 7.73 8.63 23.79
N ASP A 4 7.31 7.41 24.13
CA ASP A 4 7.22 6.89 25.50
C ASP A 4 6.46 7.84 26.44
N GLY A 5 5.37 8.44 25.95
CA GLY A 5 4.57 9.43 26.68
C GLY A 5 5.25 10.80 26.90
N LYS A 6 6.45 11.02 26.35
CA LYS A 6 7.17 12.30 26.43
C LYS A 6 6.94 13.11 25.16
N ASP A 7 6.59 14.38 25.32
CA ASP A 7 6.38 15.27 24.18
C ASP A 7 7.71 15.57 23.47
N ILE A 8 7.72 15.39 22.14
CA ILE A 8 8.95 15.43 21.34
C ILE A 8 9.64 16.80 21.34
N TYR A 9 8.83 17.86 21.43
CA TYR A 9 9.32 19.23 21.37
C TYR A 9 9.90 19.66 22.71
N THR A 10 9.19 19.39 23.80
CA THR A 10 9.64 19.76 25.15
C THR A 10 10.82 18.92 25.64
N GLU A 11 10.84 17.62 25.33
CA GLU A 11 11.89 16.70 25.81
C GLU A 11 13.21 16.85 25.03
N TRP A 12 13.12 17.05 23.71
CA TRP A 12 14.31 17.03 22.82
C TRP A 12 14.46 18.28 21.94
N GLY A 13 13.49 19.19 21.90
CA GLY A 13 13.52 20.33 20.98
C GLY A 13 13.28 19.95 19.53
N CYS A 14 12.62 18.81 19.29
CA CYS A 14 12.38 18.26 17.97
C CYS A 14 10.93 18.46 17.49
N THR A 15 10.76 18.61 16.19
CA THR A 15 9.49 18.41 15.46
C THR A 15 9.72 17.44 14.31
N LEU A 16 8.65 16.81 13.82
CA LEU A 16 8.70 16.00 12.60
C LEU A 16 8.57 16.87 11.36
N LEU A 17 9.28 16.49 10.31
CA LEU A 17 9.16 17.09 8.98
C LEU A 17 8.15 16.34 8.11
N GLU A 18 7.66 17.03 7.08
CA GLU A 18 6.83 16.46 6.03
C GLU A 18 7.50 15.22 5.41
N GLY A 19 6.72 14.19 5.12
CA GLY A 19 7.22 12.90 4.65
C GLY A 19 7.57 11.89 5.75
N SER A 20 7.68 12.31 7.02
CA SER A 20 7.88 11.39 8.15
C SER A 20 6.75 10.37 8.32
N PHE A 21 5.55 10.68 7.82
CA PHE A 21 4.41 9.77 7.84
C PHE A 21 4.34 8.82 6.64
N ASP A 22 5.14 9.02 5.59
CA ASP A 22 5.07 8.23 4.36
C ASP A 22 5.35 6.76 4.66
N THR A 23 6.47 6.47 5.32
CA THR A 23 6.85 5.10 5.68
C THR A 23 6.14 4.57 6.93
N LEU A 24 5.65 5.47 7.79
CA LEU A 24 4.86 5.12 8.97
C LEU A 24 3.48 4.55 8.57
N LEU A 25 2.81 5.20 7.63
CA LEU A 25 1.50 4.84 7.11
C LEU A 25 1.56 3.87 5.93
N LYS A 26 2.74 3.59 5.38
CA LYS A 26 2.92 2.48 4.43
C LYS A 26 2.54 1.16 5.12
N TYR A 27 1.55 0.47 4.56
CA TYR A 27 1.14 -0.84 5.06
C TYR A 27 2.24 -1.88 4.80
N PRO A 28 2.53 -2.80 5.73
CA PRO A 28 3.62 -3.74 5.55
C PRO A 28 3.35 -4.75 4.43
N LYS A 29 4.44 -5.30 3.89
CA LYS A 29 4.41 -6.38 2.91
C LYS A 29 3.94 -7.67 3.57
N ARG A 30 3.04 -8.41 2.92
CA ARG A 30 2.65 -9.76 3.35
C ARG A 30 3.83 -10.71 3.12
N LYS A 31 4.09 -11.62 4.06
CA LYS A 31 5.07 -12.69 3.86
C LYS A 31 4.70 -13.53 2.65
N ALA A 32 5.72 -14.04 1.97
CA ALA A 32 5.54 -14.87 0.78
C ALA A 32 4.62 -16.07 1.07
N VAL A 33 3.60 -16.21 0.23
CA VAL A 33 2.63 -17.29 0.29
C VAL A 33 3.16 -18.50 -0.48
N LYS A 34 3.06 -19.69 0.11
CA LYS A 34 3.31 -20.94 -0.61
C LYS A 34 2.14 -21.25 -1.53
N TYR A 35 2.43 -21.74 -2.72
CA TYR A 35 1.39 -22.10 -3.68
C TYR A 35 1.82 -23.28 -4.54
N ASN A 36 0.83 -23.95 -5.10
CA ASN A 36 1.02 -24.92 -6.17
C ASN A 36 0.76 -24.25 -7.54
N ASN A 37 1.54 -24.62 -8.55
CA ASN A 37 1.41 -24.10 -9.90
C ASN A 37 1.47 -25.27 -10.91
N TRP A 38 0.32 -25.91 -11.13
CA TRP A 38 0.20 -27.02 -12.09
C TRP A 38 0.10 -26.51 -13.53
N ALA A 39 0.73 -27.20 -14.48
CA ALA A 39 0.71 -26.80 -15.90
C ALA A 39 -0.70 -26.94 -16.50
N GLU A 40 -1.50 -27.85 -15.95
CA GLU A 40 -2.81 -28.29 -16.39
C GLU A 40 -3.96 -27.48 -15.81
N ALA A 41 -3.68 -26.54 -14.89
CA ALA A 41 -4.66 -25.68 -14.25
C ALA A 41 -4.40 -24.21 -14.58
N ASP A 42 -5.44 -23.39 -14.63
CA ASP A 42 -5.29 -21.95 -14.73
C ASP A 42 -4.81 -21.37 -13.39
N GLY A 43 -3.92 -20.38 -13.44
CA GLY A 43 -3.53 -19.65 -12.25
C GLY A 43 -2.64 -20.41 -11.26
N ILE A 44 -2.79 -20.13 -9.97
CA ILE A 44 -2.11 -20.81 -8.86
C ILE A 44 -3.10 -21.15 -7.75
N ASP A 45 -2.71 -22.09 -6.90
CA ASP A 45 -3.44 -22.45 -5.68
C ASP A 45 -2.61 -22.08 -4.43
N PRO A 46 -2.85 -20.89 -3.84
CA PRO A 46 -2.08 -20.37 -2.72
C PRO A 46 -2.64 -20.80 -1.35
N ASP A 47 -1.76 -21.12 -0.40
CA ASP A 47 -2.14 -21.31 1.00
C ASP A 47 -2.34 -19.95 1.70
N LEU A 48 -3.60 -19.52 1.75
CA LEU A 48 -4.01 -18.24 2.33
C LEU A 48 -4.64 -18.41 3.73
N SER A 49 -4.40 -19.54 4.40
CA SER A 49 -4.95 -19.82 5.73
C SER A 49 -4.38 -18.93 6.83
N ILE A 50 -3.14 -18.46 6.65
CA ILE A 50 -2.42 -17.61 7.60
C ILE A 50 -2.05 -16.27 6.93
N VAL A 51 -2.20 -15.20 7.69
CA VAL A 51 -1.80 -13.84 7.30
C VAL A 51 -0.70 -13.37 8.24
N GLU A 52 0.48 -13.14 7.68
CA GLU A 52 1.63 -12.59 8.39
C GLU A 52 2.29 -11.51 7.53
N PHE A 53 2.88 -10.53 8.21
CA PHE A 53 3.57 -9.42 7.56
C PHE A 53 5.07 -9.48 7.83
N GLU A 54 5.84 -8.96 6.88
CA GLU A 54 7.27 -8.68 7.05
C GLU A 54 7.44 -7.46 7.97
N PRO A 55 8.51 -7.42 8.80
CA PRO A 55 8.89 -6.19 9.49
C PRO A 55 9.03 -5.03 8.51
N LYS A 56 8.51 -3.86 8.88
CA LYS A 56 8.64 -2.65 8.05
C LYS A 56 9.63 -1.66 8.64
N THR A 57 10.40 -1.04 7.75
CA THR A 57 11.28 0.07 8.10
C THR A 57 10.52 1.38 8.07
N VAL A 58 10.49 2.07 9.20
CA VAL A 58 9.92 3.41 9.36
C VAL A 58 11.07 4.41 9.41
N LYS A 59 11.05 5.38 8.51
CA LYS A 59 11.97 6.52 8.45
C LYS A 59 11.26 7.78 8.88
N MET A 60 11.90 8.56 9.74
CA MET A 60 11.37 9.82 10.24
C MET A 60 12.46 10.88 10.18
N GLU A 61 12.07 12.06 9.74
CA GLU A 61 12.92 13.23 9.69
C GLU A 61 12.57 14.17 10.84
N PHE A 62 13.56 14.45 11.67
CA PHE A 62 13.43 15.31 12.84
C PHE A 62 14.14 16.63 12.60
N LEU A 63 13.42 17.74 12.75
CA LEU A 63 13.98 19.08 12.83
C LEU A 63 14.20 19.44 14.29
N MET A 64 15.44 19.72 14.66
CA MET A 64 15.81 20.17 16.00
C MET A 64 16.13 21.67 15.98
N LYS A 65 15.48 22.43 16.86
CA LYS A 65 15.83 23.83 17.15
C LYS A 65 16.70 23.89 18.40
N ALA A 66 17.71 24.75 18.42
CA ALA A 66 18.49 25.06 19.62
C ALA A 66 19.05 26.49 19.57
N ASP A 67 19.06 27.20 20.70
CA ASP A 67 19.46 28.62 20.74
C ASP A 67 20.98 28.82 20.88
N THR A 68 21.73 27.74 21.13
CA THR A 68 23.20 27.73 21.17
C THR A 68 23.74 26.39 20.67
N LEU A 69 25.01 26.35 20.29
CA LEU A 69 25.70 25.11 19.89
C LEU A 69 25.80 24.11 21.05
N GLU A 70 25.96 24.58 22.28
CA GLU A 70 26.01 23.72 23.46
C GLU A 70 24.65 23.06 23.73
N MET A 71 23.58 23.85 23.67
CA MET A 71 22.21 23.35 23.81
C MET A 71 21.88 22.33 22.73
N PHE A 72 22.32 22.57 21.50
CA PHE A 72 22.18 21.64 20.40
C PHE A 72 22.79 20.27 20.73
N TRP A 73 24.08 20.23 21.10
CA TRP A 73 24.76 18.97 21.39
C TRP A 73 24.19 18.27 22.63
N PHE A 74 23.74 19.02 23.63
CA PHE A 74 23.02 18.46 24.77
C PHE A 74 21.74 17.75 24.32
N ARG A 75 20.86 18.45 23.57
CA ARG A 75 19.60 17.89 23.06
C ARG A 75 19.83 16.71 22.13
N TYR A 76 20.76 16.82 21.19
CA TYR A 76 21.10 15.76 20.25
C TYR A 76 21.59 14.49 20.96
N ARG A 77 22.54 14.61 21.91
CA ARG A 77 23.03 13.44 22.66
C ARG A 77 21.93 12.79 23.47
N LYS A 78 21.07 13.59 24.12
CA LYS A 78 19.92 13.08 24.86
C LYS A 78 18.94 12.36 23.93
N PHE A 79 18.60 12.96 22.79
CA PHE A 79 17.68 12.40 21.80
C PHE A 79 18.15 11.04 21.28
N ILE A 80 19.41 10.97 20.83
CA ILE A 80 19.99 9.70 20.35
C ILE A 80 20.07 8.69 21.48
N ASN A 81 20.51 9.06 22.68
CA ASN A 81 20.59 8.14 23.82
C ASN A 81 19.24 7.53 24.18
N ASP A 82 18.19 8.34 24.25
CA ASP A 82 16.85 7.89 24.63
C ASP A 82 16.25 6.97 23.56
N LEU A 83 16.34 7.36 22.29
CA LEU A 83 15.77 6.60 21.18
C LEU A 83 16.57 5.33 20.83
N SER A 84 17.90 5.33 21.01
CA SER A 84 18.75 4.16 20.74
C SER A 84 18.90 3.22 21.93
N ALA A 85 18.37 3.57 23.10
CA ALA A 85 18.43 2.68 24.25
C ALA A 85 17.68 1.35 23.99
N PRO A 86 18.05 0.25 24.66
CA PRO A 86 17.50 -1.07 24.36
C PRO A 86 15.97 -1.13 24.43
N GLY A 87 15.38 -2.00 23.60
CA GLY A 87 13.95 -2.27 23.55
C GLY A 87 13.18 -1.44 22.52
N TYR A 88 11.85 -1.55 22.59
CA TYR A 88 10.94 -0.77 21.77
C TYR A 88 10.65 0.58 22.43
N ARG A 89 10.31 1.56 21.60
CA ARG A 89 9.74 2.85 21.98
C ARG A 89 8.31 2.93 21.47
N GLU A 90 7.44 3.56 22.24
CA GLU A 90 6.05 3.78 21.86
C GLU A 90 5.93 5.16 21.22
N PHE A 91 5.57 5.19 19.94
CA PHE A 91 5.41 6.40 19.16
C PHE A 91 3.92 6.70 18.99
N ASP A 92 3.46 7.80 19.60
CA ASP A 92 2.10 8.33 19.46
C ASP A 92 2.15 9.64 18.66
N LEU A 93 2.31 9.48 17.35
CA LEU A 93 2.52 10.59 16.41
C LEU A 93 1.22 11.05 15.76
N ILE A 94 0.30 10.10 15.53
CA ILE A 94 -1.02 10.34 14.95
C ILE A 94 -2.05 9.96 16.03
N PRO A 95 -3.01 10.84 16.37
CA PRO A 95 -4.04 10.51 17.35
C PRO A 95 -4.74 9.20 17.02
N GLY A 96 -4.83 8.29 18.00
CA GLY A 96 -5.43 6.97 17.83
C GLY A 96 -4.51 5.91 17.22
N MET A 97 -3.26 6.22 16.88
CA MET A 97 -2.26 5.29 16.36
C MET A 97 -1.00 5.29 17.23
N THR A 98 -0.76 4.16 17.90
CA THR A 98 0.46 3.91 18.68
C THR A 98 1.31 2.89 17.93
N ASN A 99 2.55 3.24 17.62
CA ASN A 99 3.50 2.35 16.95
C ASN A 99 4.60 1.94 17.91
N ARG A 100 4.85 0.62 18.02
CA ARG A 100 5.98 0.09 18.79
C ARG A 100 7.16 -0.13 17.87
N LEU A 101 8.14 0.77 17.94
CA LEU A 101 9.26 0.82 17.02
C LEU A 101 10.58 0.63 17.78
N ARG A 102 11.50 -0.15 17.23
CA ARG A 102 12.89 -0.20 17.74
C ARG A 102 13.80 0.60 16.84
N PHE A 103 14.79 1.26 17.43
CA PHE A 103 15.82 1.95 16.67
C PHE A 103 16.59 0.96 15.77
N ASN A 104 16.90 1.43 14.56
CA ASN A 104 17.66 0.67 13.58
C ASN A 104 18.99 1.36 13.26
N ALA A 105 18.91 2.60 12.77
CA ALA A 105 20.07 3.37 12.35
C ALA A 105 19.76 4.87 12.28
N GLY A 106 20.80 5.71 12.42
CA GLY A 106 20.78 7.07 11.89
C GLY A 106 21.17 7.02 10.42
N THR A 107 20.31 7.49 9.53
CA THR A 107 20.44 7.27 8.09
C THR A 107 20.86 8.51 7.32
N ALA A 108 20.62 9.70 7.87
CA ALA A 108 21.18 10.95 7.37
C ALA A 108 21.31 11.99 8.49
N TYR A 109 22.30 12.88 8.34
CA TYR A 109 22.48 14.05 9.19
C TYR A 109 22.81 15.21 8.25
N ASP A 110 21.91 16.19 8.15
CA ASP A 110 22.21 17.44 7.47
C ASP A 110 22.43 18.52 8.52
N LYS A 111 23.65 19.08 8.51
CA LYS A 111 24.02 20.18 9.39
C LYS A 111 23.45 21.46 8.81
N PHE A 112 22.18 21.73 9.08
CA PHE A 112 21.59 22.97 8.62
C PHE A 112 22.14 24.20 9.39
N VAL A 113 22.13 25.32 8.70
CA VAL A 113 22.94 26.53 8.90
C VAL A 113 22.59 27.25 10.22
N PRO A 114 23.55 27.87 10.93
CA PRO A 114 23.23 28.82 11.99
C PRO A 114 22.27 29.89 11.45
N PHE A 115 21.04 29.90 11.94
CA PHE A 115 20.09 30.97 11.72
C PHE A 115 20.49 32.14 12.62
N ASN A 116 20.47 33.36 12.08
CA ASN A 116 20.74 34.65 12.74
C ASN A 116 21.15 34.61 14.23
N ALA A 117 22.36 35.10 14.54
CA ALA A 117 22.78 35.49 15.90
C ALA A 117 22.53 34.46 17.03
N GLY A 118 22.65 33.16 16.77
CA GLY A 118 22.77 32.13 17.83
C GLY A 118 21.91 30.88 17.64
N GLU A 119 20.84 30.94 16.85
CA GLU A 119 19.93 29.80 16.68
C GLU A 119 20.49 28.77 15.67
N ASN A 120 20.45 27.50 16.02
CA ASN A 120 20.76 26.37 15.14
C ASN A 120 19.47 25.60 14.83
N LEU A 121 19.28 25.31 13.55
CA LEU A 121 18.30 24.36 13.05
C LEU A 121 19.08 23.23 12.40
N SER A 122 18.78 21.98 12.76
CA SER A 122 19.43 20.81 12.15
C SER A 122 18.38 19.74 11.85
N VAL A 123 18.62 18.96 10.80
CA VAL A 123 17.70 17.90 10.37
C VAL A 123 18.41 16.55 10.43
N PHE A 124 17.71 15.54 10.96
CA PHE A 124 18.22 14.18 11.06
C PHE A 124 17.18 13.19 10.55
N GLU A 125 17.61 12.25 9.71
CA GLU A 125 16.80 11.08 9.37
C GLU A 125 17.20 9.93 10.30
N LEU A 126 16.23 9.41 11.05
CA LEU A 126 16.38 8.18 11.82
C LEU A 126 15.49 7.09 11.25
N SER A 127 16.00 5.87 11.27
CA SER A 127 15.30 4.66 10.85
C SER A 127 14.98 3.79 12.06
N PHE A 128 13.77 3.24 12.04
CA PHE A 128 13.23 2.33 13.04
C PHE A 128 12.60 1.12 12.35
N ILE A 129 12.43 0.03 13.08
CA ILE A 129 11.71 -1.16 12.61
C ILE A 129 10.44 -1.35 13.43
N GLU A 130 9.32 -1.54 12.74
CA GLU A 130 8.09 -2.13 13.28
C GLU A 130 8.14 -3.64 12.99
N ASP A 131 8.53 -4.44 13.99
CA ASP A 131 8.68 -5.90 13.80
C ASP A 131 7.31 -6.63 13.76
N ASN A 132 6.31 -6.08 14.46
CA ASN A 132 4.98 -6.68 14.56
C ASN A 132 3.91 -5.65 14.20
N HIS A 133 3.29 -5.82 13.03
CA HIS A 133 2.18 -4.99 12.62
C HIS A 133 0.89 -5.40 13.31
N SER A 134 0.19 -4.42 13.91
CA SER A 134 -1.09 -4.64 14.57
C SER A 134 -2.24 -4.27 13.64
N VAL A 135 -3.16 -5.22 13.45
CA VAL A 135 -4.39 -4.98 12.67
C VAL A 135 -5.50 -4.55 13.62
N PHE A 136 -6.14 -3.43 13.29
CA PHE A 136 -7.26 -2.89 14.07
C PHE A 136 -8.51 -2.91 13.18
N PRO A 137 -9.45 -3.85 13.40
CA PRO A 137 -10.67 -3.92 12.61
C PRO A 137 -11.50 -2.63 12.70
N ALA A 138 -12.00 -2.18 11.57
CA ALA A 138 -12.89 -1.01 11.49
C ALA A 138 -13.86 -1.14 10.30
N THR A 139 -14.85 -0.26 10.28
CA THR A 139 -15.81 -0.10 9.18
C THR A 139 -15.72 1.31 8.60
N PRO A 140 -15.88 1.48 7.28
CA PRO A 140 -15.77 2.79 6.64
C PRO A 140 -16.81 3.79 7.20
N SER A 141 -16.44 5.06 7.24
CA SER A 141 -17.29 6.19 7.64
C SER A 141 -16.83 7.48 6.96
N GLY A 142 -17.76 8.38 6.62
CA GLY A 142 -17.45 9.68 6.01
C GLY A 142 -17.35 9.63 4.50
N GLY A 143 -16.52 8.72 3.95
CA GLY A 143 -16.41 8.43 2.52
C GLY A 143 -16.20 9.65 1.61
N ILE A 144 -16.34 9.45 0.31
CA ILE A 144 -16.39 10.53 -0.70
C ILE A 144 -17.65 10.39 -1.55
N ASN A 145 -18.20 11.53 -1.98
CA ASN A 145 -19.38 11.57 -2.86
C ASN A 145 -19.02 11.29 -4.33
N LEU A 146 -18.40 10.14 -4.59
CA LEU A 146 -18.04 9.63 -5.90
C LEU A 146 -18.36 8.14 -5.97
N ARG A 147 -18.46 7.58 -7.16
CA ARG A 147 -18.54 6.12 -7.33
C ARG A 147 -17.16 5.59 -7.68
N GLY A 148 -16.60 4.71 -6.87
CA GLY A 148 -15.28 4.16 -7.08
C GLY A 148 -15.20 3.31 -8.35
N ASP A 149 -13.98 3.12 -8.84
CA ASP A 149 -13.68 2.19 -9.94
C ASP A 149 -13.61 0.73 -9.48
N TYR A 150 -13.53 0.54 -8.16
CA TYR A 150 -13.39 -0.76 -7.52
C TYR A 150 -14.30 -0.88 -6.31
N SER A 151 -14.61 -2.13 -5.97
CA SER A 151 -15.22 -2.49 -4.68
C SER A 151 -14.52 -3.71 -4.12
N ILE A 152 -14.28 -3.78 -2.81
CA ILE A 152 -13.72 -4.97 -2.15
C ILE A 152 -14.76 -5.56 -1.22
N ASN A 153 -15.01 -6.86 -1.35
CA ASN A 153 -16.00 -7.60 -0.56
C ASN A 153 -17.39 -6.93 -0.55
N GLY A 154 -17.76 -6.28 -1.66
CA GLY A 154 -19.03 -5.58 -1.83
C GLY A 154 -19.08 -4.14 -1.32
N ILE A 155 -17.98 -3.61 -0.76
CA ILE A 155 -17.88 -2.22 -0.28
C ILE A 155 -17.17 -1.37 -1.35
N ASP A 156 -17.79 -0.27 -1.76
CA ASP A 156 -17.22 0.62 -2.78
C ASP A 156 -15.98 1.34 -2.20
N PHE A 157 -14.93 1.51 -2.99
CA PHE A 157 -13.72 2.21 -2.53
C PHE A 157 -14.03 3.64 -2.08
N ALA A 158 -15.03 4.28 -2.68
CA ALA A 158 -15.49 5.60 -2.27
C ALA A 158 -16.01 5.65 -0.82
N ASP A 159 -16.53 4.54 -0.27
CA ASP A 159 -16.99 4.49 1.12
C ASP A 159 -15.82 4.65 2.11
N PHE A 160 -14.61 4.26 1.72
CA PHE A 160 -13.37 4.49 2.49
C PHE A 160 -12.75 5.86 2.22
N GLY A 161 -13.38 6.70 1.40
CA GLY A 161 -12.79 7.94 0.91
C GLY A 161 -11.72 7.73 -0.16
N ILE A 162 -11.71 6.57 -0.84
CA ILE A 162 -10.68 6.18 -1.82
C ILE A 162 -11.18 6.38 -3.25
N GLY A 163 -10.36 7.02 -4.08
CA GLY A 163 -10.46 6.98 -5.53
C GLY A 163 -9.22 6.38 -6.18
N SER A 164 -9.21 6.32 -7.51
CA SER A 164 -8.11 5.72 -8.28
C SER A 164 -7.55 6.67 -9.34
N ASP A 165 -6.24 6.60 -9.55
CA ASP A 165 -5.55 7.12 -10.74
C ASP A 165 -5.12 5.99 -11.69
N ASP A 166 -5.56 4.77 -11.42
CA ASP A 166 -5.07 3.57 -12.09
C ASP A 166 -5.62 3.47 -13.51
N LYS A 167 -4.73 3.30 -14.48
CA LYS A 167 -5.10 3.15 -15.90
C LYS A 167 -5.50 1.72 -16.26
N GLN A 168 -5.47 0.80 -15.30
CA GLN A 168 -5.87 -0.59 -15.42
C GLN A 168 -5.06 -1.39 -16.44
N GLU A 169 -3.87 -0.93 -16.83
CA GLU A 169 -3.03 -1.63 -17.80
C GLU A 169 -2.70 -3.06 -17.32
N ASP A 170 -2.34 -3.20 -16.04
CA ASP A 170 -2.07 -4.50 -15.42
C ASP A 170 -3.31 -5.38 -15.36
N ILE A 171 -4.51 -4.81 -15.27
CA ILE A 171 -5.78 -5.55 -15.23
C ILE A 171 -6.20 -6.00 -16.64
N LEU A 172 -6.12 -5.11 -17.62
CA LEU A 172 -6.64 -5.30 -18.98
C LEU A 172 -5.72 -6.17 -19.84
N LYS A 173 -4.41 -6.25 -19.52
CA LYS A 173 -3.48 -7.11 -20.24
C LYS A 173 -3.84 -8.60 -20.12
N TYR A 174 -3.81 -9.33 -21.23
CA TYR A 174 -4.02 -10.78 -21.22
C TYR A 174 -2.95 -11.49 -20.35
N PRO A 175 -3.32 -12.46 -19.48
CA PRO A 175 -2.37 -13.19 -18.65
C PRO A 175 -1.37 -13.98 -19.49
N ALA A 176 -0.14 -14.13 -18.99
CA ALA A 176 0.86 -14.97 -19.66
C ALA A 176 0.35 -16.42 -19.76
N ILE A 177 0.73 -17.12 -20.83
CA ILE A 177 0.39 -18.54 -21.01
C ILE A 177 1.41 -19.41 -20.26
N LYS A 178 0.95 -20.51 -19.67
CA LYS A 178 1.82 -21.50 -19.03
C LYS A 178 2.58 -22.32 -20.06
N THR A 179 3.76 -22.79 -19.69
CA THR A 179 4.42 -23.86 -20.43
C THR A 179 3.50 -25.08 -20.41
N PRO A 180 3.11 -25.64 -21.58
CA PRO A 180 2.21 -26.77 -21.61
C PRO A 180 2.83 -28.00 -20.95
N PHE A 181 1.99 -28.89 -20.44
CA PHE A 181 2.45 -30.14 -19.85
C PHE A 181 3.18 -31.00 -20.89
N THR A 182 4.23 -31.71 -20.46
CA THR A 182 4.91 -32.73 -21.27
C THR A 182 5.31 -33.91 -20.42
N ASP A 183 5.07 -35.11 -20.95
CA ASP A 183 5.54 -36.38 -20.37
C ASP A 183 6.96 -36.74 -20.84
N GLY A 184 7.65 -35.82 -21.54
CA GLY A 184 8.97 -36.04 -22.12
C GLY A 184 8.97 -36.69 -23.51
N ARG A 185 7.80 -37.04 -24.06
CA ARG A 185 7.66 -37.58 -25.43
C ARG A 185 6.70 -36.76 -26.27
N THR A 186 5.63 -36.29 -25.65
CA THR A 186 4.59 -35.48 -26.27
C THR A 186 4.33 -34.24 -25.43
N ILE A 187 4.00 -33.15 -26.11
CA ILE A 187 3.58 -31.91 -25.47
C ILE A 187 2.06 -31.86 -25.61
N ASP A 188 1.35 -31.66 -24.51
CA ASP A 188 -0.08 -31.46 -24.54
C ASP A 188 -0.40 -30.03 -24.98
N LEU A 189 -0.86 -29.88 -26.22
CA LEU A 189 -1.30 -28.61 -26.80
C LEU A 189 -2.83 -28.53 -26.91
N SER A 190 -3.56 -29.45 -26.28
CA SER A 190 -5.03 -29.52 -26.38
C SER A 190 -5.73 -28.43 -25.59
N THR A 191 -5.07 -27.89 -24.55
CA THR A 191 -5.62 -26.83 -23.70
C THR A 191 -4.59 -25.74 -23.45
N ILE A 192 -5.04 -24.48 -23.48
CA ILE A 192 -4.23 -23.32 -23.11
C ILE A 192 -4.53 -23.00 -21.66
N LYS A 193 -3.48 -22.91 -20.83
CA LYS A 193 -3.57 -22.52 -19.43
C LYS A 193 -2.86 -21.21 -19.17
N THR A 194 -3.47 -20.37 -18.35
CA THR A 194 -2.97 -19.03 -18.05
C THR A 194 -2.25 -18.99 -16.71
N GLN A 195 -1.26 -18.11 -16.60
CA GLN A 195 -0.59 -17.79 -15.34
C GLN A 195 -1.51 -16.93 -14.47
N HIS A 196 -1.25 -16.94 -13.16
CA HIS A 196 -1.79 -15.94 -12.25
C HIS A 196 -1.33 -14.53 -12.64
N LYS A 197 -2.01 -13.50 -12.12
CA LYS A 197 -1.61 -12.11 -12.36
C LYS A 197 -1.25 -11.41 -11.06
N GLU A 198 -0.18 -10.64 -11.11
CA GLU A 198 0.07 -9.57 -10.16
C GLU A 198 -0.54 -8.28 -10.75
N ILE A 199 -1.35 -7.59 -9.97
CA ILE A 199 -1.93 -6.31 -10.35
C ILE A 199 -1.59 -5.27 -9.29
N LYS A 200 -1.38 -4.04 -9.75
CA LYS A 200 -1.22 -2.87 -8.88
C LYS A 200 -2.39 -1.94 -9.08
N LEU A 201 -2.88 -1.36 -7.99
CA LEU A 201 -3.87 -0.30 -8.04
C LEU A 201 -3.25 0.98 -7.48
N SER A 202 -3.17 2.02 -8.32
CA SER A 202 -2.79 3.37 -7.90
C SER A 202 -4.01 4.11 -7.35
N LEU A 203 -3.94 4.49 -6.08
CA LEU A 203 -5.07 4.98 -5.29
C LEU A 203 -4.72 6.28 -4.58
N TRP A 204 -5.76 7.04 -4.27
CA TRP A 204 -5.70 8.18 -3.36
C TRP A 204 -6.81 8.08 -2.33
N MET A 205 -6.58 8.61 -1.13
CA MET A 205 -7.60 8.69 -0.07
C MET A 205 -7.70 10.13 0.45
N LEU A 206 -8.94 10.58 0.63
CA LEU A 206 -9.27 11.87 1.23
C LEU A 206 -10.06 11.65 2.53
N ALA A 207 -9.82 12.50 3.52
CA ALA A 207 -10.62 12.55 4.74
C ALA A 207 -10.63 13.97 5.33
N GLY A 208 -11.72 14.30 6.04
CA GLY A 208 -11.89 15.61 6.68
C GLY A 208 -11.21 15.76 8.03
N SER A 209 -10.59 14.68 8.55
CA SER A 209 -9.83 14.70 9.81
C SER A 209 -8.87 13.51 9.90
N ALA A 210 -7.88 13.59 10.81
CA ALA A 210 -6.99 12.48 11.10
C ALA A 210 -7.74 11.26 11.69
N GLU A 211 -8.82 11.48 12.43
CA GLU A 211 -9.65 10.41 13.00
C GLU A 211 -10.40 9.64 11.90
N GLU A 212 -11.09 10.37 11.02
CA GLU A 212 -11.77 9.78 9.86
C GLU A 212 -10.80 9.03 8.95
N PHE A 213 -9.65 9.66 8.64
CA PHE A 213 -8.58 9.04 7.87
C PHE A 213 -8.15 7.71 8.50
N LEU A 214 -7.82 7.71 9.79
CA LEU A 214 -7.29 6.53 10.45
C LEU A 214 -8.35 5.41 10.54
N ASN A 215 -9.62 5.76 10.77
CA ASN A 215 -10.72 4.80 10.71
C ASN A 215 -10.85 4.15 9.33
N ASN A 216 -10.88 4.95 8.27
CA ASN A 216 -11.05 4.45 6.91
C ASN A 216 -9.84 3.68 6.39
N TYR A 217 -8.63 4.14 6.72
CA TYR A 217 -7.38 3.42 6.47
C TYR A 217 -7.43 2.02 7.10
N ARG A 218 -7.82 1.93 8.38
CA ARG A 218 -8.00 0.64 9.09
C ARG A 218 -9.09 -0.22 8.46
N ALA A 219 -10.23 0.38 8.14
CA ALA A 219 -11.35 -0.34 7.54
C ALA A 219 -10.98 -0.92 6.18
N PHE A 220 -10.26 -0.15 5.35
CA PHE A 220 -9.81 -0.59 4.04
C PHE A 220 -8.86 -1.78 4.14
N PHE A 221 -7.78 -1.66 4.92
CA PHE A 221 -6.82 -2.76 5.07
C PHE A 221 -7.39 -3.98 5.80
N THR A 222 -8.42 -3.80 6.64
CA THR A 222 -9.19 -4.93 7.21
C THR A 222 -9.86 -5.76 6.11
N GLN A 223 -10.43 -5.10 5.08
CA GLN A 223 -11.02 -5.82 3.94
C GLN A 223 -9.97 -6.47 3.05
N LEU A 224 -8.79 -5.84 2.88
CA LEU A 224 -7.76 -6.34 1.97
C LEU A 224 -6.97 -7.54 2.51
N THR A 225 -6.79 -7.58 3.83
CA THR A 225 -5.77 -8.46 4.46
C THR A 225 -6.37 -9.63 5.24
N GLY A 226 -7.64 -9.93 5.03
CA GLY A 226 -8.27 -11.13 5.57
C GLY A 226 -7.63 -12.43 5.06
N ALA A 227 -7.86 -13.52 5.80
CA ALA A 227 -7.52 -14.86 5.35
C ALA A 227 -8.33 -15.22 4.08
N GLY A 228 -7.78 -16.14 3.27
CA GLY A 228 -8.36 -16.48 1.97
C GLY A 228 -8.22 -15.37 0.93
N THR A 229 -9.02 -15.49 -0.13
CA THR A 229 -9.13 -14.45 -1.16
C THR A 229 -10.23 -13.45 -0.82
N GLN A 230 -10.06 -12.24 -1.30
CA GLN A 230 -11.00 -11.13 -1.19
C GLN A 230 -11.63 -10.88 -2.57
N SER A 231 -12.91 -10.53 -2.59
CA SER A 231 -13.64 -10.30 -3.85
C SER A 231 -13.46 -8.87 -4.32
N LEU A 232 -12.63 -8.66 -5.34
CA LEU A 232 -12.42 -7.36 -5.98
C LEU A 232 -13.35 -7.22 -7.19
N TYR A 233 -14.32 -6.32 -7.10
CA TYR A 233 -15.12 -5.88 -8.24
C TYR A 233 -14.39 -4.78 -9.00
N ILE A 234 -14.37 -4.87 -10.33
CA ILE A 234 -13.73 -3.92 -11.24
C ILE A 234 -14.80 -3.38 -12.18
N LYS A 235 -15.09 -2.08 -12.04
CA LYS A 235 -16.22 -1.44 -12.73
C LYS A 235 -16.11 -1.46 -14.24
N SER A 236 -14.91 -1.26 -14.79
CA SER A 236 -14.66 -1.29 -16.24
C SER A 236 -14.89 -2.66 -16.89
N LEU A 237 -14.74 -3.73 -16.11
CA LEU A 237 -15.00 -5.11 -16.54
C LEU A 237 -16.42 -5.58 -16.20
N GLU A 238 -17.15 -4.80 -15.40
CA GLU A 238 -18.43 -5.18 -14.78
C GLU A 238 -18.39 -6.56 -14.10
N ALA A 239 -17.22 -6.93 -13.55
CA ALA A 239 -16.96 -8.28 -13.05
C ALA A 239 -16.19 -8.25 -11.73
N ALA A 240 -16.38 -9.30 -10.94
CA ALA A 240 -15.61 -9.55 -9.73
C ALA A 240 -14.58 -10.66 -9.95
N THR A 241 -13.43 -10.52 -9.28
CA THR A 241 -12.38 -11.53 -9.22
C THR A 241 -11.91 -11.74 -7.79
N GLN A 242 -11.31 -12.90 -7.55
CA GLN A 242 -10.67 -13.22 -6.28
C GLN A 242 -9.22 -12.72 -6.28
N VAL A 243 -8.83 -12.01 -5.21
CA VAL A 243 -7.49 -11.47 -5.02
C VAL A 243 -6.96 -11.72 -3.62
N TYR A 244 -5.66 -11.63 -3.40
CA TYR A 244 -5.09 -11.45 -2.06
C TYR A 244 -4.01 -10.38 -2.06
N TYR A 245 -3.98 -9.57 -0.99
CA TYR A 245 -3.00 -8.51 -0.82
C TYR A 245 -1.59 -9.08 -0.67
N THR A 246 -0.62 -8.43 -1.33
CA THR A 246 0.81 -8.78 -1.23
C THR A 246 1.66 -7.66 -0.67
N ASP A 247 1.49 -6.42 -1.14
CA ASP A 247 2.37 -5.31 -0.77
C ASP A 247 1.72 -3.94 -0.99
N CYS A 248 2.25 -2.91 -0.33
CA CYS A 248 1.93 -1.51 -0.56
C CYS A 248 3.20 -0.82 -1.09
N PRO A 249 3.60 -0.99 -2.36
CA PRO A 249 4.93 -0.60 -2.83
C PRO A 249 5.26 0.89 -2.65
N SER A 250 4.28 1.77 -2.75
CA SER A 250 4.43 3.22 -2.60
C SER A 250 3.38 3.78 -1.64
N TYR A 251 3.77 4.83 -0.91
CA TYR A 251 2.88 5.59 -0.03
C TYR A 251 3.43 7.01 0.10
N LYS A 252 2.56 8.00 -0.02
CA LYS A 252 2.89 9.42 0.08
C LYS A 252 1.76 10.16 0.78
N VAL A 253 2.09 10.92 1.81
CA VAL A 253 1.20 11.93 2.39
C VAL A 253 1.38 13.21 1.59
N GLU A 254 0.32 13.68 0.93
CA GLU A 254 0.32 14.91 0.15
C GLU A 254 -0.15 16.11 0.98
N VAL A 255 -1.12 15.88 1.87
CA VAL A 255 -1.65 16.91 2.78
C VAL A 255 -1.90 16.28 4.14
N TRP A 256 -1.41 16.96 5.18
CA TRP A 256 -1.70 16.61 6.57
C TRP A 256 -2.08 17.85 7.38
N ARG A 257 -3.37 18.20 7.36
CA ARG A 257 -3.95 19.32 8.11
C ARG A 257 -5.13 18.84 8.95
N GLU A 258 -5.54 19.65 9.93
CA GLU A 258 -6.64 19.32 10.85
C GLU A 258 -7.94 18.96 10.12
N THR A 259 -8.24 19.65 9.02
CA THR A 259 -9.48 19.51 8.25
C THR A 259 -9.31 18.78 6.91
N ASP A 260 -8.07 18.54 6.48
CA ASP A 260 -7.79 17.96 5.18
C ASP A 260 -6.64 16.97 5.30
N ILE A 261 -6.94 15.69 5.06
CA ILE A 261 -5.93 14.65 4.90
C ILE A 261 -6.03 14.13 3.47
N ALA A 262 -4.89 14.11 2.77
CA ALA A 262 -4.79 13.54 1.44
C ALA A 262 -3.53 12.68 1.33
N VAL A 263 -3.72 11.44 0.89
CA VAL A 263 -2.62 10.49 0.68
C VAL A 263 -2.75 9.81 -0.68
N ARG A 264 -1.62 9.45 -1.27
CA ARG A 264 -1.52 8.59 -2.46
C ARG A 264 -0.73 7.34 -2.13
N PHE A 265 -1.19 6.21 -2.64
CA PHE A 265 -0.52 4.94 -2.40
C PHE A 265 -0.84 3.95 -3.51
N THR A 266 0.04 2.98 -3.68
CA THR A 266 -0.19 1.85 -4.57
C THR A 266 -0.26 0.60 -3.73
N ILE A 267 -1.28 -0.22 -3.96
CA ILE A 267 -1.38 -1.58 -3.41
C ILE A 267 -1.15 -2.60 -4.50
N SER A 268 -0.60 -3.75 -4.13
CA SER A 268 -0.37 -4.90 -4.99
C SER A 268 -1.24 -6.06 -4.53
N PHE A 269 -1.86 -6.70 -5.51
CA PHE A 269 -2.62 -7.93 -5.34
C PHE A 269 -2.07 -9.02 -6.24
N VAL A 270 -2.27 -10.26 -5.81
CA VAL A 270 -2.25 -11.40 -6.73
C VAL A 270 -3.70 -11.81 -7.00
N VAL A 271 -4.01 -11.99 -8.27
CA VAL A 271 -5.20 -12.65 -8.79
C VAL A 271 -4.80 -14.12 -9.04
N PRO A 272 -5.18 -15.08 -8.16
CA PRO A 272 -4.73 -16.45 -8.29
C PRO A 272 -5.16 -17.07 -9.62
N VAL A 273 -6.41 -16.82 -10.05
CA VAL A 273 -7.00 -17.29 -11.31
C VAL A 273 -7.70 -16.13 -11.98
N VAL A 274 -7.39 -15.85 -13.24
CA VAL A 274 -8.00 -14.77 -14.03
C VAL A 274 -9.30 -15.26 -14.66
N THR A 275 -10.43 -14.82 -14.14
CA THR A 275 -11.75 -15.35 -14.51
C THR A 275 -12.46 -14.60 -15.64
N TRP A 276 -11.98 -13.40 -15.99
CA TRP A 276 -12.59 -12.54 -17.03
C TRP A 276 -11.91 -12.68 -18.40
N VAL A 277 -11.07 -13.69 -18.56
CA VAL A 277 -10.34 -13.98 -19.80
C VAL A 277 -10.73 -15.38 -20.27
N ASP A 278 -11.26 -15.49 -21.49
CA ASP A 278 -11.67 -16.76 -22.09
C ASP A 278 -10.45 -17.52 -22.67
N THR A 279 -10.17 -18.71 -22.13
CA THR A 279 -9.12 -19.63 -22.61
C THR A 279 -9.62 -20.64 -23.68
N GLY A 280 -10.78 -20.39 -24.28
CA GLY A 280 -11.34 -21.21 -25.37
C GLY A 280 -12.52 -22.08 -24.96
N GLY A 281 -13.31 -21.64 -23.97
CA GLY A 281 -14.41 -22.40 -23.39
C GLY A 281 -15.58 -21.50 -22.99
N VAL A 282 -16.27 -20.94 -23.98
CA VAL A 282 -17.61 -20.33 -23.87
C VAL A 282 -17.70 -19.18 -22.84
N THR A 283 -17.31 -17.96 -23.28
CA THR A 283 -17.62 -16.61 -22.73
C THR A 283 -16.92 -16.22 -21.39
N ARG A 284 -16.38 -15.01 -21.15
CA ARG A 284 -16.62 -13.62 -21.61
C ARG A 284 -15.30 -12.80 -21.71
N TYR A 285 -15.29 -11.81 -22.61
CA TYR A 285 -14.29 -10.74 -22.86
C TYR A 285 -12.95 -11.12 -23.53
N ARG A 286 -12.87 -10.91 -24.86
CA ARG A 286 -11.60 -10.68 -25.59
C ARG A 286 -11.27 -9.19 -25.51
N VAL A 287 -10.34 -8.78 -24.65
CA VAL A 287 -9.82 -7.41 -24.62
C VAL A 287 -8.61 -7.34 -25.56
N LEU A 288 -8.82 -6.83 -26.78
CA LEU A 288 -7.73 -6.33 -27.62
C LEU A 288 -7.92 -4.82 -27.73
N MET A 289 -7.15 -4.05 -26.97
CA MET A 289 -7.14 -2.59 -27.02
C MET A 289 -6.04 -2.17 -28.00
N ASP A 290 -6.42 -1.63 -29.16
CA ASP A 290 -5.51 -0.89 -30.02
C ASP A 290 -5.37 0.55 -29.49
N LYS A 291 -4.13 1.02 -29.35
CA LYS A 291 -3.78 2.28 -28.65
C LYS A 291 -4.16 3.56 -29.40
N GLU A 292 -4.61 3.50 -30.66
CA GLU A 292 -4.89 4.74 -31.40
C GLU A 292 -6.38 5.00 -31.71
N LEU A 293 -7.28 4.01 -31.65
CA LEU A 293 -8.62 4.18 -32.23
C LEU A 293 -9.83 3.77 -31.38
N GLY A 294 -9.67 3.13 -30.21
CA GLY A 294 -10.80 2.85 -29.31
C GLY A 294 -11.94 2.01 -29.94
N LEU A 295 -11.61 1.06 -30.82
CA LEU A 295 -12.59 0.24 -31.54
C LEU A 295 -12.76 -1.16 -30.92
N LEU A 296 -13.99 -1.70 -30.99
CA LEU A 296 -14.33 -3.09 -30.69
C LEU A 296 -14.61 -3.85 -32.00
N ALA A 297 -13.96 -4.99 -32.18
CA ALA A 297 -14.13 -5.86 -33.35
C ALA A 297 -14.48 -7.31 -32.95
N ASP A 298 -15.26 -8.01 -33.80
CA ASP A 298 -15.61 -9.42 -33.61
C ASP A 298 -14.52 -10.39 -34.10
N GLU A 299 -14.79 -11.69 -33.95
CA GLU A 299 -13.91 -12.81 -34.33
C GLU A 299 -13.57 -12.91 -35.82
N ASN A 300 -14.22 -12.12 -36.69
CA ASN A 300 -13.92 -12.04 -38.13
C ASN A 300 -13.29 -10.70 -38.53
N GLY A 301 -12.89 -9.87 -37.56
CA GLY A 301 -12.31 -8.55 -37.81
C GLY A 301 -13.32 -7.51 -38.28
N ARG A 302 -14.63 -7.71 -38.04
CA ARG A 302 -15.65 -6.70 -38.35
C ARG A 302 -15.86 -5.77 -37.15
N ILE A 303 -15.81 -4.46 -37.41
CA ILE A 303 -16.01 -3.39 -36.44
C ILE A 303 -17.48 -3.36 -36.02
N ILE A 304 -17.78 -3.40 -34.71
CA ILE A 304 -19.16 -3.53 -34.21
C ILE A 304 -19.76 -2.19 -33.73
N VAL A 305 -18.97 -1.13 -33.53
CA VAL A 305 -19.51 0.19 -33.15
C VAL A 305 -18.75 1.33 -33.85
N PHE A 306 -19.51 2.22 -34.50
CA PHE A 306 -19.17 3.63 -34.68
C PHE A 306 -20.11 4.41 -33.77
N ASN A 307 -19.60 5.43 -33.06
CA ASN A 307 -20.34 6.40 -32.22
C ASN A 307 -21.83 6.13 -31.98
#